data_AF-A0A086ZIY9-F1
#
_entry.id   AF-A0A086ZIY9-F1
#
_cell.length_a   1.000
_cell.length_b   1.000
_cell.length_c   1.000
_cell.angle_alpha   90.00
_cell.angle_beta   90.00
_cell.angle_gamma   90.00
#
_symmetry.space_group_name_H-M   'P 1'
#
loop_
_entity.id
_entity.type
_entity.pdbx_description
1 polymer ?
#
loop_
_entity_poly.entity_id
_entity_poly.type
_entity_poly.pdbx_seq_one_letter_code
_entity_poly.pdbx_strand_id
1 'polypeptide(L)'
;MSDQIDDSGMASGDQPEHTEQSGPPASIPQPTPVNTNGAHAVQASHYQRVAQQGYASPQPLVQPAQPIQPQGYSFQPSAKPSYQPYRQIPPYRPYHTYPQPVLPPRQAPSGSANAAMRGVPYPYPPVPLIPQVPVYPSAPYQTGTYLPQAMPQSRRPAWKPQRVLTYAQQVRRAVGREARLVLFYCVVMTAVALVAQMTIATVMILQGTPESAIDGDAFINRISGAVSLIALVGCAIYLALMRSRDPLWHGLPRELWLELAGRGQRAHRTMTPVVFLISIMLILGASDVYSFVLEPALDWLSGLFGAKPDTAMDSIDASMGTLAMVLYAGFFGPIMEELLFRGLVMPALARYGKVFSIVTSAVLFGFFHTDLLQGAYAILVGLVLGYIATEYGLVWSIALHITNNFVFSDLLSRLLAVMPQTAQNVVGFGLYILVGIGSLLYLILRRGKIREYMQTNRSLKGTLAACWSSPWFLVFLGLSFVFACVNGFTTA
;
A
#
# COMPACT_ATOMS: atom_id res chain seq x y z
N MET A 1 -26.32 -17.11 -56.11
CA MET A 1 -27.06 -18.01 -57.02
C MET A 1 -28.54 -17.77 -56.75
N SER A 2 -29.32 -17.55 -57.82
CA SER A 2 -30.66 -16.89 -57.87
C SER A 2 -30.53 -15.37 -57.94
N ASP A 3 -30.20 -14.73 -59.06
CA ASP A 3 -30.69 -14.76 -60.45
C ASP A 3 -32.13 -14.25 -60.68
N GLN A 4 -32.15 -13.07 -61.32
CA GLN A 4 -33.03 -12.58 -62.39
C GLN A 4 -34.51 -12.24 -62.09
N ILE A 5 -34.95 -11.06 -62.55
CA ILE A 5 -35.71 -10.88 -63.80
C ILE A 5 -35.95 -9.38 -64.08
N ASP A 6 -35.63 -8.96 -65.31
CA ASP A 6 -36.00 -7.72 -66.01
C ASP A 6 -37.53 -7.56 -66.12
N ASP A 7 -38.08 -6.34 -66.15
CA ASP A 7 -38.73 -5.82 -67.38
C ASP A 7 -39.21 -4.35 -67.33
N SER A 8 -38.96 -3.71 -68.47
CA SER A 8 -39.56 -2.55 -69.17
C SER A 8 -40.73 -1.70 -68.59
N GLY A 9 -40.53 -0.37 -68.60
CA GLY A 9 -40.97 0.50 -69.73
C GLY A 9 -42.41 1.08 -69.80
N MET A 10 -42.52 2.37 -69.41
CA MET A 10 -43.32 3.49 -69.99
C MET A 10 -44.85 3.67 -69.82
N ALA A 11 -45.19 4.91 -69.38
CA ALA A 11 -46.22 5.89 -69.87
C ALA A 11 -47.07 6.46 -68.70
N SER A 12 -46.91 7.71 -68.24
CA SER A 12 -47.28 9.04 -68.82
C SER A 12 -48.38 9.70 -67.96
N GLY A 13 -48.19 10.94 -67.50
CA GLY A 13 -49.23 11.73 -66.82
C GLY A 13 -48.76 12.98 -66.06
N ASP A 14 -48.44 14.05 -66.82
CA ASP A 14 -48.59 15.50 -66.57
C ASP A 14 -48.46 16.14 -65.15
N GLN A 15 -47.29 16.77 -64.91
CA GLN A 15 -46.98 18.23 -64.76
C GLN A 15 -48.11 19.25 -64.38
N PRO A 16 -47.81 20.39 -63.70
CA PRO A 16 -46.82 21.39 -64.18
C PRO A 16 -45.98 22.21 -63.16
N GLU A 17 -44.85 22.74 -63.68
CA GLU A 17 -44.29 24.11 -63.54
C GLU A 17 -43.91 24.68 -62.14
N HIS A 18 -42.81 25.43 -61.89
CA HIS A 18 -41.79 26.12 -62.71
C HIS A 18 -40.60 26.55 -61.80
N THR A 19 -39.36 26.54 -62.35
CA THR A 19 -38.18 27.45 -62.17
C THR A 19 -37.78 28.02 -60.77
N GLU A 20 -36.52 28.26 -60.36
CA GLU A 20 -35.26 28.59 -61.02
C GLU A 20 -34.09 28.52 -59.99
N GLN A 21 -32.85 28.42 -60.46
CA GLN A 21 -31.61 28.35 -59.66
C GLN A 21 -31.03 29.72 -59.24
N SER A 22 -30.34 29.73 -58.09
CA SER A 22 -29.14 30.51 -57.73
C SER A 22 -29.21 32.00 -57.32
N GLY A 23 -28.79 32.29 -56.08
CA GLY A 23 -28.40 33.60 -55.53
C GLY A 23 -27.64 33.44 -54.19
N PRO A 24 -26.65 34.30 -53.85
CA PRO A 24 -25.62 34.07 -52.82
C PRO A 24 -26.10 34.33 -51.36
N PRO A 25 -25.33 33.88 -50.33
CA PRO A 25 -25.81 33.88 -48.95
C PRO A 25 -25.81 35.27 -48.30
N ALA A 26 -26.89 35.58 -47.60
CA ALA A 26 -27.07 36.80 -46.84
C ALA A 26 -26.25 36.77 -45.52
N SER A 27 -25.57 37.89 -45.28
CA SER A 27 -24.73 38.21 -44.13
C SER A 27 -25.55 38.48 -42.86
N ILE A 28 -25.15 37.85 -41.76
CA ILE A 28 -25.69 38.10 -40.41
C ILE A 28 -24.94 39.30 -39.79
N PRO A 29 -25.62 40.30 -39.17
CA PRO A 29 -24.98 41.50 -38.67
C PRO A 29 -24.34 41.31 -37.29
N GLN A 30 -23.13 41.84 -37.12
CA GLN A 30 -22.47 42.01 -35.82
C GLN A 30 -23.02 43.24 -35.07
N PRO A 31 -23.15 43.21 -33.72
CA PRO A 31 -23.33 44.41 -32.93
C PRO A 31 -21.98 45.03 -32.52
N THR A 32 -21.83 46.32 -32.85
CA THR A 32 -20.75 47.23 -32.47
C THR A 32 -20.84 47.69 -30.99
N PRO A 33 -19.73 48.17 -30.39
CA PRO A 33 -19.65 48.49 -28.96
C PRO A 33 -20.07 49.94 -28.66
N VAL A 34 -20.72 50.17 -27.52
CA VAL A 34 -20.95 51.54 -27.00
C VAL A 34 -20.22 51.72 -25.67
N ASN A 35 -19.29 52.66 -25.69
CA ASN A 35 -18.60 53.23 -24.54
C ASN A 35 -19.23 54.60 -24.26
N THR A 36 -19.65 54.89 -23.02
CA THR A 36 -19.79 56.27 -22.53
C THR A 36 -19.41 56.34 -21.04
N ASN A 37 -18.22 56.88 -20.78
CA ASN A 37 -17.91 57.57 -19.54
C ASN A 37 -18.58 58.95 -19.53
N GLY A 38 -19.15 59.34 -18.39
CA GLY A 38 -19.35 60.75 -18.02
C GLY A 38 -20.79 61.14 -17.70
N ALA A 39 -21.10 61.31 -16.41
CA ALA A 39 -21.50 62.61 -15.85
C ALA A 39 -22.00 62.47 -14.41
N HIS A 40 -21.41 63.31 -13.56
CA HIS A 40 -21.77 63.56 -12.18
C HIS A 40 -23.13 64.26 -12.04
N ALA A 41 -23.68 64.06 -10.84
CA ALA A 41 -24.59 64.94 -10.11
C ALA A 41 -26.05 65.02 -10.59
N VAL A 42 -26.98 64.70 -9.68
CA VAL A 42 -28.03 65.59 -9.17
C VAL A 42 -28.82 64.89 -8.04
N GLN A 43 -28.87 65.58 -6.89
CA GLN A 43 -29.87 65.56 -5.79
C GLN A 43 -30.06 64.27 -4.97
N ALA A 44 -29.73 64.17 -3.68
CA ALA A 44 -29.94 65.03 -2.50
C ALA A 44 -31.38 65.11 -1.97
N SER A 45 -31.51 64.65 -0.72
CA SER A 45 -32.47 65.00 0.35
C SER A 45 -33.63 64.04 0.66
N HIS A 46 -33.76 63.80 1.98
CA HIS A 46 -34.77 63.03 2.74
C HIS A 46 -34.39 61.54 2.88
N TYR A 47 -33.81 61.07 3.99
CA TYR A 47 -34.29 61.18 5.36
C TYR A 47 -33.15 61.24 6.39
N GLN A 48 -33.29 62.14 7.36
CA GLN A 48 -32.48 62.21 8.59
C GLN A 48 -33.39 62.60 9.76
N ARG A 49 -33.07 62.07 10.96
CA ARG A 49 -33.75 62.15 12.29
C ARG A 49 -34.78 61.03 12.49
N VAL A 50 -34.66 60.15 13.49
CA VAL A 50 -34.43 60.33 14.94
C VAL A 50 -33.55 59.15 15.43
N ALA A 51 -32.34 59.26 15.98
CA ALA A 51 -31.85 59.85 17.25
C ALA A 51 -32.29 59.13 18.56
N GLN A 52 -31.35 58.35 19.10
CA GLN A 52 -30.93 58.29 20.53
C GLN A 52 -31.79 57.55 21.58
N GLN A 53 -31.15 56.56 22.24
CA GLN A 53 -30.94 56.38 23.70
C GLN A 53 -30.28 54.99 23.91
N GLY A 54 -29.21 54.77 24.67
CA GLY A 54 -28.36 55.60 25.51
C GLY A 54 -27.10 54.80 25.90
N TYR A 55 -26.00 55.51 26.10
CA TYR A 55 -24.72 55.01 26.61
C TYR A 55 -24.76 54.83 28.13
N ALA A 56 -24.06 53.82 28.65
CA ALA A 56 -23.55 53.83 30.03
C ALA A 56 -22.12 53.27 30.07
N SER A 57 -21.24 54.03 30.73
CA SER A 57 -19.79 53.89 30.85
C SER A 57 -19.34 52.78 31.83
N PRO A 58 -18.03 52.40 31.87
CA PRO A 58 -17.53 51.15 32.48
C PRO A 58 -16.93 51.33 33.88
N GLN A 59 -17.10 50.37 34.81
CA GLN A 59 -16.25 50.05 36.00
C GLN A 59 -16.77 48.78 36.73
N PRO A 60 -16.02 48.11 37.65
CA PRO A 60 -14.61 47.72 37.70
C PRO A 60 -14.42 46.19 37.92
N LEU A 61 -13.16 45.71 37.86
CA LEU A 61 -12.71 44.34 38.12
C LEU A 61 -13.26 43.71 39.41
N VAL A 62 -13.79 42.48 39.31
CA VAL A 62 -13.95 41.54 40.44
C VAL A 62 -13.49 40.14 40.00
N GLN A 63 -12.42 39.66 40.63
CA GLN A 63 -11.91 38.29 40.48
C GLN A 63 -12.87 37.27 41.11
N PRO A 64 -13.10 36.11 40.49
CA PRO A 64 -13.52 34.91 41.21
C PRO A 64 -12.29 34.12 41.70
N ALA A 65 -12.41 33.62 42.93
CA ALA A 65 -11.38 33.02 43.75
C ALA A 65 -10.61 31.84 43.13
N GLN A 66 -9.33 31.74 43.49
CA GLN A 66 -8.47 30.59 43.20
C GLN A 66 -8.99 29.31 43.89
N PRO A 67 -8.97 28.15 43.21
CA PRO A 67 -9.01 26.87 43.89
C PRO A 67 -7.66 26.58 44.54
N ILE A 68 -7.73 26.25 45.83
CA ILE A 68 -6.65 25.86 46.74
C ILE A 68 -5.77 24.75 46.14
N GLN A 69 -4.45 24.93 46.18
CA GLN A 69 -3.46 23.90 45.85
C GLN A 69 -3.52 22.73 46.87
N PRO A 70 -3.56 21.47 46.43
CA PRO A 70 -3.09 20.36 47.25
C PRO A 70 -1.56 20.29 47.21
N GLN A 71 -0.97 20.14 48.39
CA GLN A 71 0.46 20.01 48.65
C GLN A 71 1.11 18.89 47.83
N GLY A 72 2.38 19.10 47.50
CA GLY A 72 3.15 18.32 46.55
C GLY A 72 3.38 16.86 46.92
N TYR A 73 3.29 16.02 45.89
CA TYR A 73 4.04 14.78 45.78
C TYR A 73 5.13 14.98 44.72
N SER A 74 6.39 14.96 45.16
CA SER A 74 7.56 14.94 44.30
C SER A 74 7.61 13.64 43.51
N PHE A 75 7.19 13.67 42.23
CA PHE A 75 7.49 12.60 41.28
C PHE A 75 8.91 12.82 40.74
N GLN A 76 9.85 11.96 41.15
CA GLN A 76 11.12 11.80 40.43
C GLN A 76 10.82 11.40 38.98
N PRO A 77 11.48 12.00 37.97
CA PRO A 77 11.34 11.54 36.60
C PRO A 77 11.91 10.12 36.50
N SER A 78 11.04 9.16 36.20
CA SER A 78 11.44 7.81 35.80
C SER A 78 12.35 7.93 34.57
N ALA A 79 13.52 7.32 34.69
CA ALA A 79 14.52 7.29 33.63
C ALA A 79 13.90 6.78 32.32
N LYS A 80 14.14 7.53 31.24
CA LYS A 80 13.84 7.12 29.87
C LYS A 80 14.28 5.66 29.66
N PRO A 81 13.47 4.80 28.99
CA PRO A 81 13.98 3.51 28.56
C PRO A 81 15.18 3.74 27.65
N SER A 82 16.35 3.28 28.07
CA SER A 82 17.55 3.24 27.26
C SER A 82 17.26 2.44 25.99
N TYR A 83 17.34 3.08 24.83
CA TYR A 83 17.38 2.42 23.53
C TYR A 83 18.46 1.34 23.57
N GLN A 84 18.08 0.07 23.47
CA GLN A 84 19.02 -0.95 23.01
C GLN A 84 19.09 -0.84 21.48
N PRO A 85 20.24 -0.44 20.89
CA PRO A 85 20.43 -0.67 19.48
C PRO A 85 20.44 -2.18 19.23
N TYR A 86 19.83 -2.58 18.11
CA TYR A 86 19.89 -3.94 17.59
C TYR A 86 21.26 -4.58 17.85
N ARG A 87 21.28 -5.73 18.53
CA ARG A 87 22.45 -6.60 18.58
C ARG A 87 22.92 -6.84 17.14
N GLN A 88 24.02 -6.18 16.78
CA GLN A 88 24.79 -6.55 15.61
C GLN A 88 25.25 -7.99 15.85
N ILE A 89 24.83 -8.92 14.99
CA ILE A 89 25.38 -10.27 14.99
C ILE A 89 26.87 -10.12 14.67
N PRO A 90 27.79 -10.51 15.57
CA PRO A 90 29.21 -10.42 15.27
C PRO A 90 29.56 -11.37 14.11
N PRO A 91 30.50 -11.01 13.22
CA PRO A 91 31.02 -11.98 12.27
C PRO A 91 31.67 -13.14 13.02
N TYR A 92 31.35 -14.36 12.58
CA TYR A 92 31.85 -15.63 13.11
C TYR A 92 33.40 -15.62 13.21
N ARG A 93 33.95 -15.74 14.43
CA ARG A 93 35.40 -15.95 14.65
C ARG A 93 35.66 -17.44 14.87
N PRO A 94 36.67 -18.06 14.22
CA PRO A 94 37.06 -19.44 14.51
C PRO A 94 37.69 -19.55 15.90
N TYR A 95 37.46 -20.69 16.55
CA TYR A 95 37.90 -21.02 17.91
C TYR A 95 39.41 -20.84 18.12
N HIS A 96 39.78 -20.06 19.14
CA HIS A 96 41.08 -20.15 19.80
C HIS A 96 40.89 -20.53 21.27
N THR A 97 41.78 -21.42 21.70
CA THR A 97 41.95 -22.12 22.97
C THR A 97 41.98 -21.16 24.18
N TYR A 98 41.22 -21.48 25.24
CA TYR A 98 41.26 -20.77 26.52
C TYR A 98 42.47 -21.22 27.37
N PRO A 99 43.21 -20.31 28.04
CA PRO A 99 44.02 -20.64 29.20
C PRO A 99 43.17 -20.65 30.49
N GLN A 100 43.42 -21.64 31.35
CA GLN A 100 42.78 -21.82 32.67
C GLN A 100 43.11 -20.68 33.66
N PRO A 101 42.18 -20.25 34.55
CA PRO A 101 42.50 -19.30 35.62
C PRO A 101 43.16 -20.01 36.82
N VAL A 102 44.29 -19.46 37.29
CA VAL A 102 44.98 -19.83 38.53
C VAL A 102 44.25 -19.20 39.73
N LEU A 103 43.89 -20.01 40.72
CA LEU A 103 43.29 -19.56 41.99
C LEU A 103 44.39 -19.09 42.97
N PRO A 104 44.21 -17.97 43.71
CA PRO A 104 45.12 -17.58 44.78
C PRO A 104 44.85 -18.34 46.11
N PRO A 105 45.84 -18.44 47.04
CA PRO A 105 45.73 -19.29 48.23
C PRO A 105 44.91 -18.64 49.35
N ARG A 106 44.11 -19.46 50.05
CA ARG A 106 43.38 -19.08 51.28
C ARG A 106 44.35 -18.91 52.46
N GLN A 107 44.32 -17.75 53.12
CA GLN A 107 44.78 -17.58 54.51
C GLN A 107 43.57 -17.65 55.45
N ALA A 108 43.69 -18.45 56.52
CA ALA A 108 42.75 -18.48 57.63
C ALA A 108 43.15 -17.45 58.70
N PRO A 109 42.21 -16.96 59.52
CA PRO A 109 42.53 -16.83 60.93
C PRO A 109 41.42 -17.30 61.89
N SER A 110 41.94 -17.63 63.07
CA SER A 110 41.40 -18.17 64.31
C SER A 110 40.58 -17.20 65.17
N GLY A 111 39.61 -17.75 65.92
CA GLY A 111 39.55 -17.60 67.39
C GLY A 111 38.93 -16.35 68.07
N SER A 112 37.71 -16.56 68.57
CA SER A 112 37.16 -16.21 69.91
C SER A 112 36.68 -14.79 70.32
N ALA A 113 35.44 -14.80 70.84
CA ALA A 113 34.92 -14.21 72.09
C ALA A 113 34.21 -12.83 72.12
N ASN A 114 32.87 -12.93 72.25
CA ASN A 114 31.95 -12.31 73.22
C ASN A 114 31.77 -10.77 73.38
N ALA A 115 30.50 -10.38 73.19
CA ALA A 115 29.60 -9.67 74.11
C ALA A 115 29.16 -8.21 73.81
N ALA A 116 27.81 -8.10 73.72
CA ALA A 116 26.93 -7.06 74.26
C ALA A 116 26.63 -5.74 73.49
N MET A 117 25.42 -5.76 72.91
CA MET A 117 24.29 -4.80 73.10
C MET A 117 24.18 -3.45 72.33
N ARG A 118 22.98 -3.34 71.70
CA ARG A 118 22.10 -2.17 71.37
C ARG A 118 22.55 -1.30 70.19
N GLY A 119 21.87 -1.26 69.02
CA GLY A 119 20.43 -1.12 68.71
C GLY A 119 20.19 0.34 68.27
N VAL A 120 19.80 0.69 67.04
CA VAL A 120 18.45 0.51 66.43
C VAL A 120 18.52 0.53 64.88
N PRO A 121 17.82 -0.36 64.17
CA PRO A 121 17.26 -0.03 62.85
C PRO A 121 15.76 -0.36 62.73
N TYR A 122 15.00 0.52 62.08
CA TYR A 122 13.63 0.31 61.61
C TYR A 122 13.63 0.09 60.07
N PRO A 123 12.58 -0.54 59.48
CA PRO A 123 12.72 -1.82 58.78
C PRO A 123 12.38 -1.76 57.28
N TYR A 124 12.94 -2.71 56.52
CA TYR A 124 12.49 -3.06 55.16
C TYR A 124 11.32 -4.07 55.22
N PRO A 125 10.39 -4.07 54.23
CA PRO A 125 9.31 -5.05 54.15
C PRO A 125 9.81 -6.46 53.75
N PRO A 126 9.05 -7.54 54.08
CA PRO A 126 9.49 -8.93 53.89
C PRO A 126 9.46 -9.40 52.43
N VAL A 127 10.46 -10.24 52.08
CA VAL A 127 10.62 -10.95 50.81
C VAL A 127 9.70 -12.18 50.76
N PRO A 128 9.05 -12.51 49.63
CA PRO A 128 8.24 -13.74 49.53
C PRO A 128 9.09 -15.02 49.56
N LEU A 129 8.59 -16.04 50.27
CA LEU A 129 9.17 -17.39 50.36
C LEU A 129 9.11 -18.13 49.01
N ILE A 130 10.25 -18.66 48.57
CA ILE A 130 10.37 -19.56 47.41
C ILE A 130 9.92 -20.97 47.85
N PRO A 131 9.03 -21.67 47.12
CA PRO A 131 8.67 -23.06 47.40
C PRO A 131 9.87 -24.01 47.25
N GLN A 132 10.10 -24.86 48.25
CA GLN A 132 11.15 -25.89 48.27
C GLN A 132 10.84 -26.99 47.23
N VAL A 133 11.81 -27.33 46.38
CA VAL A 133 11.73 -28.44 45.42
C VAL A 133 11.97 -29.78 46.15
N PRO A 134 11.20 -30.85 45.91
CA PRO A 134 11.41 -32.14 46.58
C PRO A 134 12.76 -32.77 46.20
N VAL A 135 13.50 -33.24 47.20
CA VAL A 135 14.73 -34.02 47.04
C VAL A 135 14.35 -35.49 46.79
N TYR A 136 14.73 -36.04 45.64
CA TYR A 136 14.62 -37.49 45.38
C TYR A 136 15.89 -38.21 45.88
N PRO A 137 15.77 -39.42 46.47
CA PRO A 137 16.93 -40.18 46.92
C PRO A 137 17.75 -40.71 45.74
N SER A 138 19.08 -40.55 45.81
CA SER A 138 20.05 -41.05 44.84
C SER A 138 20.16 -42.58 44.89
N ALA A 139 20.05 -43.25 43.74
CA ALA A 139 20.30 -44.68 43.59
C ALA A 139 21.78 -45.04 43.83
N PRO A 140 22.10 -46.23 44.36
CA PRO A 140 23.47 -46.63 44.67
C PRO A 140 24.30 -46.89 43.40
N TYR A 141 25.54 -46.42 43.42
CA TYR A 141 26.52 -46.58 42.35
C TYR A 141 26.96 -48.05 42.22
N GLN A 142 26.66 -48.69 41.09
CA GLN A 142 27.32 -49.94 40.68
C GLN A 142 28.63 -49.59 39.96
N THR A 143 29.76 -50.06 40.49
CA THR A 143 31.06 -50.04 39.81
C THR A 143 31.11 -51.14 38.76
N GLY A 144 30.55 -50.86 37.57
CA GLY A 144 30.80 -51.65 36.36
C GLY A 144 32.03 -51.10 35.64
N THR A 145 33.02 -51.93 35.38
CA THR A 145 34.14 -51.65 34.45
C THR A 145 33.58 -51.55 33.03
N TYR A 146 33.11 -50.37 32.65
CA TYR A 146 32.81 -50.07 31.25
C TYR A 146 34.12 -49.82 30.50
N LEU A 147 34.62 -50.84 29.80
CA LEU A 147 35.55 -50.62 28.69
C LEU A 147 34.85 -49.70 27.68
N PRO A 148 35.43 -48.54 27.30
CA PRO A 148 34.82 -47.71 26.29
C PRO A 148 34.85 -48.46 24.96
N GLN A 149 33.69 -48.95 24.51
CA GLN A 149 33.53 -49.40 23.13
C GLN A 149 33.90 -48.22 22.23
N ALA A 150 34.91 -48.42 21.38
CA ALA A 150 35.22 -47.47 20.33
C ALA A 150 33.95 -47.25 19.51
N MET A 151 33.44 -46.01 19.49
CA MET A 151 32.29 -45.68 18.66
C MET A 151 32.59 -46.12 17.22
N PRO A 152 31.68 -46.87 16.56
CA PRO A 152 31.83 -47.13 15.14
C PRO A 152 31.97 -45.80 14.42
N GLN A 153 32.97 -45.66 13.54
CA GLN A 153 33.11 -44.51 12.63
C GLN A 153 32.00 -44.51 11.56
N SER A 154 30.74 -44.77 11.95
CA SER A 154 29.62 -44.79 11.04
C SER A 154 29.19 -43.35 10.72
N ARG A 155 29.65 -42.90 9.55
CA ARG A 155 29.10 -41.80 8.75
C ARG A 155 28.97 -40.46 9.48
N ARG A 156 30.10 -39.80 9.72
CA ARG A 156 30.08 -38.33 9.70
C ARG A 156 29.57 -37.92 8.30
N PRO A 157 28.45 -37.19 8.15
CA PRO A 157 28.04 -36.71 6.85
C PRO A 157 29.22 -35.93 6.25
N ALA A 158 29.61 -36.29 5.02
CA ALA A 158 30.69 -35.60 4.33
C ALA A 158 30.42 -34.09 4.43
N TRP A 159 31.35 -33.35 5.03
CA TRP A 159 31.25 -31.90 5.13
C TRP A 159 31.15 -31.35 3.70
N LYS A 160 29.94 -30.95 3.31
CA LYS A 160 29.73 -30.23 2.05
C LYS A 160 30.03 -28.76 2.35
N PRO A 161 31.06 -28.15 1.76
CA PRO A 161 31.29 -26.72 1.93
C PRO A 161 30.01 -25.98 1.54
N GLN A 162 29.32 -25.38 2.51
CA GLN A 162 28.24 -24.46 2.21
C GLN A 162 28.88 -23.24 1.52
N ARG A 163 28.57 -23.06 0.25
CA ARG A 163 29.07 -21.93 -0.54
C ARG A 163 28.51 -20.64 0.08
N VAL A 164 29.35 -19.93 0.85
CA VAL A 164 28.96 -18.67 1.49
C VAL A 164 28.74 -17.63 0.39
N LEU A 165 27.51 -17.15 0.27
CA LEU A 165 27.15 -16.15 -0.74
C LEU A 165 27.62 -14.78 -0.30
N THR A 166 28.13 -13.99 -1.24
CA THR A 166 28.40 -12.57 -0.99
C THR A 166 27.10 -11.82 -0.71
N TYR A 167 27.16 -10.69 -0.01
CA TYR A 167 25.99 -9.86 0.27
C TYR A 167 25.20 -9.53 -1.02
N ALA A 168 25.89 -9.10 -2.08
CA ALA A 168 25.27 -8.83 -3.37
C ALA A 168 24.59 -10.07 -3.98
N GLN A 169 25.20 -11.25 -3.87
CA GLN A 169 24.57 -12.50 -4.33
C GLN A 169 23.31 -12.85 -3.53
N GLN A 170 23.29 -12.59 -2.22
CA GLN A 170 22.12 -12.81 -1.37
C GLN A 170 20.96 -11.88 -1.75
N VAL A 171 21.24 -10.57 -1.91
CA VAL A 171 20.26 -9.58 -2.35
C VAL A 171 19.68 -9.98 -3.71
N ARG A 172 20.57 -10.22 -4.70
CA ARG A 172 20.18 -10.60 -6.06
C ARG A 172 19.28 -11.83 -6.08
N ARG A 173 19.64 -12.88 -5.33
CA ARG A 173 18.83 -14.11 -5.24
C ARG A 173 17.48 -13.86 -4.56
N ALA A 174 17.44 -13.03 -3.52
CA ALA A 174 16.19 -12.72 -2.84
C ALA A 174 15.24 -11.93 -3.74
N VAL A 175 15.70 -10.82 -4.31
CA VAL A 175 14.92 -10.01 -5.26
C VAL A 175 14.47 -10.86 -6.44
N GLY A 176 15.37 -11.65 -7.04
CA GLY A 176 15.02 -12.51 -8.16
C GLY A 176 13.99 -13.58 -7.82
N ARG A 177 14.01 -14.12 -6.59
CA ARG A 177 13.00 -15.07 -6.12
C ARG A 177 11.63 -14.41 -5.98
N GLU A 178 11.57 -13.22 -5.40
CA GLU A 178 10.31 -12.49 -5.23
C GLU A 178 9.77 -11.98 -6.58
N ALA A 179 10.60 -11.41 -7.45
CA ALA A 179 10.18 -10.99 -8.79
C ALA A 179 9.66 -12.15 -9.65
N ARG A 180 10.33 -13.32 -9.56
CA ARG A 180 9.84 -14.54 -10.23
C ARG A 180 8.49 -14.99 -9.68
N LEU A 181 8.27 -14.92 -8.35
CA LEU A 181 6.97 -15.26 -7.76
C LEU A 181 5.87 -14.35 -8.32
N VAL A 182 6.12 -13.04 -8.36
CA VAL A 182 5.14 -12.06 -8.90
C VAL A 182 4.90 -12.30 -10.39
N LEU A 183 5.94 -12.54 -11.19
CA LEU A 183 5.80 -12.84 -12.61
C LEU A 183 4.90 -14.06 -12.86
N PHE A 184 5.16 -15.17 -12.18
CA PHE A 184 4.34 -16.37 -12.36
C PHE A 184 2.94 -16.21 -11.75
N TYR A 185 2.77 -15.38 -10.72
CA TYR A 185 1.46 -14.98 -10.23
C TYR A 185 0.67 -14.26 -11.32
N CYS A 186 1.25 -13.29 -12.04
CA CYS A 186 0.62 -12.65 -13.20
C CYS A 186 0.24 -13.66 -14.28
N VAL A 187 1.18 -14.55 -14.65
CA VAL A 187 0.92 -15.60 -15.66
C VAL A 187 -0.26 -16.49 -15.26
N VAL A 188 -0.33 -16.92 -14.00
CA VAL A 188 -1.46 -17.72 -13.49
C VAL A 188 -2.75 -16.91 -13.52
N MET A 189 -2.72 -15.65 -13.08
CA MET A 189 -3.88 -14.76 -13.11
C MET A 189 -4.45 -14.63 -14.52
N THR A 190 -3.60 -14.30 -15.50
CA THR A 190 -4.00 -14.15 -16.91
C THR A 190 -4.47 -15.47 -17.51
N ALA A 191 -3.78 -16.58 -17.24
CA ALA A 191 -4.18 -17.89 -17.78
C ALA A 191 -5.55 -18.34 -17.23
N VAL A 192 -5.78 -18.19 -15.93
CA VAL A 192 -7.06 -18.55 -15.30
C VAL A 192 -8.16 -17.61 -15.78
N ALA A 193 -7.89 -16.30 -15.89
CA ALA A 193 -8.85 -15.33 -16.42
C ALA A 193 -9.26 -15.69 -17.86
N LEU A 194 -8.29 -16.00 -18.73
CA LEU A 194 -8.55 -16.40 -20.11
C LEU A 194 -9.40 -17.67 -20.18
N VAL A 195 -9.05 -18.71 -19.43
CA VAL A 195 -9.82 -19.96 -19.38
C VAL A 195 -11.24 -19.72 -18.86
N ALA A 196 -11.40 -18.91 -17.82
CA ALA A 196 -12.71 -18.57 -17.26
C ALA A 196 -13.58 -17.82 -18.28
N GLN A 197 -13.01 -16.81 -18.95
CA GLN A 197 -13.69 -16.05 -20.00
C GLN A 197 -14.14 -16.96 -21.15
N MET A 198 -13.25 -17.80 -21.68
CA MET A 198 -13.57 -18.74 -22.76
C MET A 198 -14.62 -19.76 -22.35
N THR A 199 -14.60 -20.22 -21.09
CA THR A 199 -15.58 -21.16 -20.55
C THR A 199 -16.96 -20.51 -20.45
N ILE A 200 -17.05 -19.28 -19.92
CA ILE A 200 -18.30 -18.53 -19.80
C ILE A 200 -18.89 -18.27 -21.19
N ALA A 201 -18.08 -17.78 -22.13
CA ALA A 201 -18.51 -17.55 -23.51
C ALA A 201 -19.05 -18.84 -24.15
N THR A 202 -18.30 -19.95 -24.03
CA THR A 202 -18.71 -21.25 -24.58
C THR A 202 -20.04 -21.74 -23.99
N VAL A 203 -20.20 -21.65 -22.67
CA VAL A 203 -21.45 -22.07 -21.99
C VAL A 203 -22.64 -21.24 -22.48
N MET A 204 -22.46 -19.94 -22.67
CA MET A 204 -23.54 -19.06 -23.14
C MET A 204 -23.95 -19.37 -24.59
N ILE A 205 -22.98 -19.67 -25.47
CA ILE A 205 -23.26 -20.14 -26.83
C ILE A 205 -24.05 -21.46 -26.80
N LEU A 206 -23.61 -22.42 -25.96
CA LEU A 206 -24.30 -23.71 -25.81
C LEU A 206 -25.72 -23.58 -25.23
N GLN A 207 -26.00 -22.51 -24.47
CA GLN A 207 -27.33 -22.17 -23.96
C GLN A 207 -28.20 -21.43 -24.99
N GLY A 208 -27.70 -21.21 -26.22
CA GLY A 208 -28.43 -20.55 -27.31
C GLY A 208 -28.30 -19.04 -27.34
N THR A 209 -27.32 -18.46 -26.62
CA THR A 209 -27.02 -17.02 -26.75
C THR A 209 -26.39 -16.75 -28.11
N PRO A 210 -26.88 -15.78 -28.90
CA PRO A 210 -26.28 -15.43 -30.19
C PRO A 210 -24.83 -14.99 -30.02
N GLU A 211 -23.95 -15.39 -30.95
CA GLU A 211 -22.53 -15.00 -30.92
C GLU A 211 -22.34 -13.48 -30.96
N SER A 212 -23.21 -12.76 -31.67
CA SER A 212 -23.21 -11.29 -31.71
C SER A 212 -23.49 -10.61 -30.36
N ALA A 213 -24.03 -11.34 -29.38
CA ALA A 213 -24.23 -10.84 -28.01
C ALA A 213 -23.03 -11.13 -27.09
N ILE A 214 -22.07 -11.93 -27.57
CA ILE A 214 -20.86 -12.36 -26.85
C ILE A 214 -19.62 -11.70 -27.47
N ASP A 215 -19.74 -11.20 -28.70
CA ASP A 215 -18.72 -10.47 -29.42
C ASP A 215 -18.81 -8.95 -29.12
N GLY A 216 -18.01 -8.48 -28.15
CA GLY A 216 -17.84 -7.06 -27.87
C GLY A 216 -17.53 -6.68 -26.41
N ASP A 217 -17.08 -5.44 -26.22
CA ASP A 217 -16.62 -4.92 -24.92
C ASP A 217 -17.71 -4.93 -23.84
N ALA A 218 -18.97 -4.71 -24.23
CA ALA A 218 -20.10 -4.75 -23.29
C ALA A 218 -20.27 -6.13 -22.63
N PHE A 219 -20.04 -7.21 -23.39
CA PHE A 219 -20.04 -8.56 -22.84
C PHE A 219 -18.86 -8.77 -21.89
N ILE A 220 -17.65 -8.41 -22.33
CA ILE A 220 -16.42 -8.50 -21.53
C ILE A 220 -16.58 -7.76 -20.20
N ASN A 221 -17.05 -6.52 -20.23
CA ASN A 221 -17.27 -5.68 -19.05
C ASN A 221 -18.32 -6.26 -18.10
N ARG A 222 -19.33 -6.98 -18.62
CA ARG A 222 -20.35 -7.63 -17.80
C ARG A 222 -19.81 -8.84 -17.04
N ILE A 223 -18.88 -9.60 -17.63
CA ILE A 223 -18.34 -10.82 -17.02
C ILE A 223 -17.01 -10.59 -16.30
N SER A 224 -16.33 -9.46 -16.54
CA SER A 224 -14.98 -9.18 -16.04
C SER A 224 -14.87 -9.37 -14.54
N GLY A 225 -15.82 -8.86 -13.75
CA GLY A 225 -15.82 -9.03 -12.29
C GLY A 225 -15.84 -10.50 -11.86
N ALA A 226 -16.63 -11.34 -12.51
CA ALA A 226 -16.69 -12.77 -12.20
C ALA A 226 -15.40 -13.48 -12.63
N VAL A 227 -14.89 -13.17 -13.83
CA VAL A 227 -13.61 -13.69 -14.34
C VAL A 227 -12.46 -13.34 -13.39
N SER A 228 -12.39 -12.10 -12.92
CA SER A 228 -11.37 -11.62 -11.99
C SER A 228 -11.43 -12.32 -10.63
N LEU A 229 -12.63 -12.58 -10.09
CA LEU A 229 -12.78 -13.37 -8.86
C LEU A 229 -12.30 -14.82 -9.04
N ILE A 230 -12.62 -15.46 -10.17
CA ILE A 230 -12.14 -16.82 -10.48
C ILE A 230 -10.60 -16.82 -10.61
N ALA A 231 -10.03 -15.85 -11.32
CA ALA A 231 -8.59 -15.67 -11.44
C ALA A 231 -7.92 -15.49 -10.07
N LEU A 232 -8.54 -14.72 -9.17
CA LEU A 232 -8.05 -14.50 -7.81
C LEU A 232 -7.98 -15.80 -7.00
N VAL A 233 -8.99 -16.66 -7.12
CA VAL A 233 -8.99 -18.00 -6.50
C VAL A 233 -7.85 -18.85 -7.04
N GLY A 234 -7.64 -18.86 -8.36
CA GLY A 234 -6.50 -19.55 -8.99
C GLY A 234 -5.15 -19.07 -8.47
N CYS A 235 -5.00 -17.76 -8.32
CA CYS A 235 -3.83 -17.11 -7.72
C CYS A 235 -3.62 -17.47 -6.25
N ALA A 236 -4.69 -17.53 -5.45
CA ALA A 236 -4.63 -17.95 -4.06
C ALA A 236 -4.17 -19.41 -3.94
N ILE A 237 -4.68 -20.31 -4.79
CA ILE A 237 -4.23 -21.71 -4.87
C ILE A 237 -2.75 -21.77 -5.25
N TYR A 238 -2.33 -21.01 -6.28
CA TYR A 238 -0.93 -20.95 -6.70
C TYR A 238 -0.01 -20.52 -5.55
N LEU A 239 -0.35 -19.46 -4.83
CA LEU A 239 0.45 -19.03 -3.67
C LEU A 239 0.46 -20.08 -2.56
N ALA A 240 -0.69 -20.70 -2.25
CA ALA A 240 -0.77 -21.76 -1.26
C ALA A 240 0.13 -22.95 -1.60
N LEU A 241 0.25 -23.34 -2.88
CA LEU A 241 1.13 -24.41 -3.32
C LEU A 241 2.61 -24.00 -3.24
N MET A 242 2.96 -22.83 -3.77
CA MET A 242 4.35 -22.35 -3.87
C MET A 242 4.94 -21.92 -2.54
N ARG A 243 4.10 -21.48 -1.61
CA ARG A 243 4.48 -21.00 -0.27
C ARG A 243 3.86 -21.85 0.83
N SER A 244 3.48 -23.10 0.51
CA SER A 244 2.92 -24.06 1.46
C SER A 244 3.71 -24.17 2.77
N ARG A 245 5.05 -24.02 2.72
CA ARG A 245 5.97 -24.09 3.89
C ARG A 245 6.23 -22.76 4.59
N ASP A 246 5.68 -21.65 4.08
CA ASP A 246 5.87 -20.32 4.65
C ASP A 246 4.91 -20.15 5.85
N PRO A 247 5.37 -19.66 7.02
CA PRO A 247 4.51 -19.49 8.21
C PRO A 247 3.24 -18.68 7.96
N LEU A 248 3.25 -17.77 6.99
CA LEU A 248 2.05 -17.03 6.56
C LEU A 248 0.93 -17.95 6.06
N TRP A 249 1.26 -19.06 5.40
CA TRP A 249 0.28 -19.98 4.79
C TRP A 249 -0.09 -21.16 5.69
N HIS A 250 0.85 -21.65 6.52
CA HIS A 250 0.53 -22.62 7.59
C HIS A 250 -0.22 -21.98 8.78
N GLY A 251 -0.11 -20.66 8.94
CA GLY A 251 -0.65 -19.86 10.04
C GLY A 251 -1.58 -18.75 9.58
N LEU A 252 -2.23 -18.89 8.42
CA LEU A 252 -3.25 -17.95 7.91
C LEU A 252 -4.35 -17.66 8.96
N PRO A 253 -4.63 -18.54 9.95
CA PRO A 253 -5.28 -18.14 11.18
C PRO A 253 -4.28 -17.44 12.10
N ARG A 254 -3.30 -18.11 12.72
CA ARG A 254 -2.63 -17.56 13.91
C ARG A 254 -1.75 -16.32 13.72
N GLU A 255 -0.87 -16.24 12.73
CA GLU A 255 0.05 -15.09 12.57
C GLU A 255 -0.63 -13.91 11.86
N LEU A 256 -1.45 -14.20 10.85
CA LEU A 256 -2.31 -13.20 10.22
C LEU A 256 -3.41 -12.75 11.20
N TRP A 257 -3.97 -13.61 12.05
CA TRP A 257 -4.85 -13.23 13.16
C TRP A 257 -4.09 -12.47 14.25
N LEU A 258 -2.84 -12.80 14.55
CA LEU A 258 -2.03 -11.99 15.46
C LEU A 258 -1.82 -10.60 14.86
N GLU A 259 -1.50 -10.48 13.57
CA GLU A 259 -1.42 -9.20 12.88
C GLU A 259 -2.79 -8.48 12.85
N LEU A 260 -3.88 -9.15 12.42
CA LEU A 260 -5.28 -8.68 12.38
C LEU A 260 -5.83 -8.29 13.75
N ALA A 261 -5.43 -8.98 14.82
CA ALA A 261 -5.81 -8.71 16.21
C ALA A 261 -4.87 -7.71 16.91
N GLY A 262 -3.93 -7.08 16.19
CA GLY A 262 -3.03 -6.06 16.72
C GLY A 262 -1.94 -6.59 17.68
N ARG A 263 -1.67 -7.90 17.65
CA ARG A 263 -0.65 -8.61 18.45
C ARG A 263 0.52 -9.14 17.61
N GLY A 264 0.57 -8.83 16.32
CA GLY A 264 1.62 -9.28 15.42
C GLY A 264 2.94 -8.60 15.73
N GLN A 265 4.04 -9.36 15.65
CA GLN A 265 5.39 -8.85 15.98
C GLN A 265 5.92 -7.78 15.00
N ARG A 266 5.20 -7.50 13.91
CA ARG A 266 5.61 -6.54 12.87
C ARG A 266 5.16 -5.10 13.11
N ALA A 267 4.11 -4.87 13.91
CA ALA A 267 3.66 -3.53 14.23
C ALA A 267 4.57 -2.92 15.31
N HIS A 268 5.41 -1.95 14.93
CA HIS A 268 6.27 -1.24 15.86
C HIS A 268 5.55 -0.04 16.52
N ARG A 269 4.41 0.37 15.97
CA ARG A 269 3.61 1.53 16.39
C ARG A 269 2.12 1.21 16.34
N THR A 270 1.35 1.91 17.16
CA THR A 270 -0.12 1.88 17.10
C THR A 270 -0.61 2.86 16.05
N MET A 271 -1.61 2.44 15.25
CA MET A 271 -2.27 3.33 14.31
C MET A 271 -3.14 4.32 15.08
N THR A 272 -2.95 5.61 14.82
CA THR A 272 -3.80 6.67 15.36
C THR A 272 -4.72 7.19 14.27
N PRO A 273 -5.91 7.74 14.59
CA PRO A 273 -6.79 8.35 13.60
C PRO A 273 -6.08 9.43 12.76
N VAL A 274 -5.18 10.20 13.38
CA VAL A 274 -4.42 11.24 12.68
C VAL A 274 -3.50 10.65 11.62
N VAL A 275 -2.75 9.60 11.96
CA VAL A 275 -1.88 8.92 10.98
C VAL A 275 -2.72 8.32 9.86
N PHE A 276 -3.84 7.69 10.19
CA PHE A 276 -4.74 7.10 9.21
C PHE A 276 -5.29 8.14 8.21
N LEU A 277 -5.76 9.30 8.72
CA LEU A 277 -6.24 10.40 7.87
C LEU A 277 -5.13 11.03 7.04
N ILE A 278 -3.92 11.17 7.59
CA ILE A 278 -2.76 11.65 6.82
C ILE A 278 -2.41 10.64 5.71
N SER A 279 -2.48 9.33 5.98
CA SER A 279 -2.24 8.31 4.97
C SER A 279 -3.27 8.36 3.86
N ILE A 280 -4.56 8.52 4.19
CA ILE A 280 -5.61 8.76 3.19
C ILE A 280 -5.30 10.01 2.36
N MET A 281 -4.98 11.13 3.00
CA MET A 281 -4.62 12.37 2.32
C MET A 281 -3.46 12.16 1.34
N LEU A 282 -2.40 11.46 1.75
CA LEU A 282 -1.25 11.17 0.89
C LEU A 282 -1.58 10.23 -0.27
N ILE A 283 -2.46 9.26 -0.07
CA ILE A 283 -2.92 8.35 -1.14
C ILE A 283 -3.76 9.14 -2.16
N LEU A 284 -4.71 9.94 -1.71
CA LEU A 284 -5.49 10.81 -2.59
C LEU A 284 -4.61 11.87 -3.28
N GLY A 285 -3.57 12.37 -2.61
CA GLY A 285 -2.58 13.26 -3.21
C GLY A 285 -1.75 12.57 -4.30
N ALA A 286 -1.61 11.24 -4.27
CA ALA A 286 -1.03 10.48 -5.38
C ALA A 286 -2.00 10.42 -6.58
N SER A 287 -3.31 10.44 -6.34
CA SER A 287 -4.33 10.55 -7.39
C SER A 287 -4.25 11.93 -8.08
N ASP A 288 -3.96 13.00 -7.34
CA ASP A 288 -3.71 14.32 -7.94
C ASP A 288 -2.47 14.32 -8.84
N VAL A 289 -1.40 13.63 -8.43
CA VAL A 289 -0.21 13.46 -9.29
C VAL A 289 -0.57 12.67 -10.55
N TYR A 290 -1.43 11.67 -10.45
CA TYR A 290 -1.95 10.95 -11.62
C TYR A 290 -2.68 11.92 -12.57
N SER A 291 -3.73 12.61 -12.09
CA SER A 291 -4.63 13.40 -12.94
C SER A 291 -4.00 14.67 -13.49
N PHE A 292 -3.13 15.34 -12.72
CA PHE A 292 -2.56 16.63 -13.13
C PHE A 292 -1.14 16.54 -13.68
N VAL A 293 -0.47 15.39 -13.55
CA VAL A 293 0.92 15.24 -14.02
C VAL A 293 1.06 14.05 -14.93
N LEU A 294 0.73 12.83 -14.48
CA LEU A 294 1.06 11.61 -15.22
C LEU A 294 0.22 11.47 -16.49
N GLU A 295 -1.10 11.63 -16.38
CA GLU A 295 -2.04 11.47 -17.49
C GLU A 295 -1.80 12.55 -18.58
N PRO A 296 -1.79 13.87 -18.29
CA PRO A 296 -1.47 14.88 -19.31
C PRO A 296 -0.08 14.73 -19.92
N ALA A 297 0.91 14.28 -19.15
CA ALA A 297 2.26 14.06 -19.67
C ALA A 297 2.30 12.86 -20.63
N LEU A 298 1.56 11.79 -20.34
CA LEU A 298 1.50 10.63 -21.22
C LEU A 298 0.72 10.94 -22.50
N ASP A 299 -0.41 11.63 -22.40
CA ASP A 299 -1.21 12.07 -23.55
C ASP A 299 -0.39 12.98 -24.48
N TRP A 300 0.31 13.97 -23.91
CA TRP A 300 1.22 14.81 -24.68
C TRP A 300 2.33 13.99 -25.36
N LEU A 301 2.95 13.05 -24.63
CA LEU A 301 4.03 12.22 -25.15
C LEU A 301 3.55 11.28 -26.27
N SER A 302 2.40 10.63 -26.10
CA SER A 302 1.83 9.72 -27.10
C SER A 302 1.35 10.47 -28.33
N GLY A 303 0.84 11.69 -28.15
CA GLY A 303 0.47 12.59 -29.25
C GLY A 303 1.63 12.90 -30.19
N LEU A 304 2.87 12.95 -29.70
CA LEU A 304 4.07 13.10 -30.55
C LEU A 304 4.27 11.95 -31.55
N PHE A 305 3.66 10.78 -31.28
CA PHE A 305 3.75 9.57 -32.10
C PHE A 305 2.43 9.21 -32.79
N GLY A 306 1.41 10.08 -32.72
CA GLY A 306 0.08 9.78 -33.29
C GLY A 306 -0.63 8.63 -32.58
N ALA A 307 -0.38 8.46 -31.28
CA ALA A 307 -1.01 7.46 -30.44
C ALA A 307 -1.84 8.11 -29.33
N LYS A 308 -2.88 7.41 -28.86
CA LYS A 308 -3.69 7.78 -27.70
C LYS A 308 -3.53 6.73 -26.60
N PRO A 309 -3.36 7.11 -25.33
CA PRO A 309 -3.35 6.15 -24.24
C PRO A 309 -4.71 5.46 -24.14
N ASP A 310 -4.69 4.14 -24.01
CA ASP A 310 -5.86 3.32 -23.69
C ASP A 310 -5.61 2.74 -22.30
N THR A 311 -6.42 3.12 -21.31
CA THR A 311 -6.07 2.89 -19.91
C THR A 311 -6.91 1.78 -19.30
N ALA A 312 -6.28 0.94 -18.47
CA ALA A 312 -7.01 -0.06 -17.71
C ALA A 312 -8.10 0.56 -16.81
N MET A 313 -7.94 1.82 -16.38
CA MET A 313 -8.92 2.52 -15.56
C MET A 313 -10.25 2.76 -16.30
N ASP A 314 -10.22 3.08 -17.59
CA ASP A 314 -11.44 3.23 -18.41
C ASP A 314 -12.25 1.92 -18.45
N SER A 315 -11.56 0.79 -18.60
CA SER A 315 -12.17 -0.55 -18.60
C SER A 315 -12.74 -0.95 -17.24
N ILE A 316 -12.06 -0.54 -16.15
CA ILE A 316 -12.50 -0.79 -14.78
C ILE A 316 -13.77 0.01 -14.50
N ASP A 317 -13.79 1.29 -14.84
CA ASP A 317 -14.95 2.16 -14.67
C ASP A 317 -16.15 1.66 -15.49
N ALA A 318 -15.93 1.21 -16.73
CA ALA A 318 -16.98 0.61 -17.55
C ALA A 318 -17.55 -0.69 -16.96
N SER A 319 -16.77 -1.44 -16.17
CA SER A 319 -17.19 -2.72 -15.57
C SER A 319 -17.64 -2.63 -14.11
N MET A 320 -17.49 -1.45 -13.47
CA MET A 320 -17.97 -1.17 -12.10
C MET A 320 -19.49 -1.35 -11.94
N GLY A 321 -20.26 -1.50 -13.01
CA GLY A 321 -21.71 -1.76 -12.95
C GLY A 321 -22.10 -3.08 -12.26
N THR A 322 -21.17 -4.01 -12.02
CA THR A 322 -21.48 -5.34 -11.46
C THR A 322 -21.03 -5.51 -10.01
N LEU A 323 -21.85 -6.19 -9.19
CA LEU A 323 -21.48 -6.54 -7.81
C LEU A 323 -20.19 -7.37 -7.75
N ALA A 324 -19.98 -8.27 -8.70
CA ALA A 324 -18.76 -9.08 -8.77
C ALA A 324 -17.51 -8.21 -8.93
N MET A 325 -17.58 -7.16 -9.77
CA MET A 325 -16.47 -6.24 -9.98
C MET A 325 -16.22 -5.38 -8.74
N VAL A 326 -17.26 -4.88 -8.06
CA VAL A 326 -17.13 -4.15 -6.79
C VAL A 326 -16.47 -5.02 -5.71
N LEU A 327 -16.87 -6.29 -5.59
CA LEU A 327 -16.26 -7.23 -4.64
C LEU A 327 -14.79 -7.50 -4.97
N TYR A 328 -14.46 -7.67 -6.25
CA TYR A 328 -13.08 -7.85 -6.69
C TYR A 328 -12.23 -6.59 -6.48
N ALA A 329 -12.53 -5.50 -7.19
CA ALA A 329 -11.69 -4.31 -7.20
C ALA A 329 -11.71 -3.55 -5.87
N GLY A 330 -12.85 -3.52 -5.17
CA GLY A 330 -12.99 -2.81 -3.91
C GLY A 330 -12.37 -3.54 -2.71
N PHE A 331 -12.39 -4.88 -2.71
CA PHE A 331 -12.06 -5.67 -1.52
C PHE A 331 -11.03 -6.77 -1.79
N PHE A 332 -11.40 -7.80 -2.55
CA PHE A 332 -10.61 -9.03 -2.61
C PHE A 332 -9.29 -8.86 -3.38
N GLY A 333 -9.28 -8.05 -4.44
CA GLY A 333 -8.07 -7.65 -5.17
C GLY A 333 -7.08 -6.94 -4.24
N PRO A 334 -7.45 -5.80 -3.62
CA PRO A 334 -6.61 -5.09 -2.67
C PRO A 334 -6.08 -5.96 -1.52
N ILE A 335 -6.91 -6.84 -0.96
CA ILE A 335 -6.49 -7.79 0.08
C ILE A 335 -5.39 -8.70 -0.44
N MET A 336 -5.61 -9.33 -1.60
CA MET A 336 -4.68 -10.31 -2.15
C MET A 336 -3.35 -9.66 -2.57
N GLU A 337 -3.42 -8.46 -3.14
CA GLU A 337 -2.25 -7.67 -3.49
C GLU A 337 -1.42 -7.32 -2.25
N GLU A 338 -2.05 -6.87 -1.16
CA GLU A 338 -1.35 -6.58 0.08
C GLU A 338 -0.75 -7.84 0.72
N LEU A 339 -1.44 -8.97 0.67
CA LEU A 339 -0.89 -10.27 1.10
C LEU A 339 0.36 -10.65 0.27
N LEU A 340 0.32 -10.46 -1.05
CA LEU A 340 1.45 -10.76 -1.93
C LEU A 340 2.62 -9.80 -1.67
N PHE A 341 2.39 -8.50 -1.75
CA PHE A 341 3.47 -7.51 -1.72
C PHE A 341 3.94 -7.20 -0.30
N ARG A 342 3.02 -6.93 0.63
CA ARG A 342 3.36 -6.50 2.00
C ARG A 342 3.48 -7.70 2.94
N GLY A 343 2.74 -8.77 2.67
CA GLY A 343 2.83 -10.04 3.40
C GLY A 343 4.02 -10.90 3.00
N LEU A 344 4.32 -11.09 1.70
CA LEU A 344 5.35 -12.02 1.24
C LEU A 344 6.62 -11.35 0.71
N VAL A 345 6.48 -10.45 -0.26
CA VAL A 345 7.63 -9.83 -0.94
C VAL A 345 8.43 -8.94 0.01
N MET A 346 7.76 -8.01 0.69
CA MET A 346 8.40 -7.02 1.57
C MET A 346 9.15 -7.71 2.73
N PRO A 347 8.59 -8.66 3.50
CA PRO A 347 9.32 -9.29 4.59
C PRO A 347 10.55 -10.09 4.12
N ALA A 348 10.51 -10.66 2.90
CA ALA A 348 11.67 -11.34 2.32
C ALA A 348 12.85 -10.39 2.02
N LEU A 349 12.55 -9.11 1.78
CA LEU A 349 13.54 -8.06 1.46
C LEU A 349 13.92 -7.19 2.67
N ALA A 350 13.10 -7.16 3.73
CA ALA A 350 13.27 -6.32 4.91
C ALA A 350 14.66 -6.42 5.57
N ARG A 351 15.26 -7.62 5.57
CA ARG A 351 16.62 -7.86 6.11
C ARG A 351 17.74 -7.12 5.38
N TYR A 352 17.48 -6.60 4.18
CA TYR A 352 18.46 -5.83 3.41
C TYR A 352 18.31 -4.31 3.59
N GLY A 353 17.32 -3.87 4.38
CA GLY A 353 17.05 -2.47 4.70
C GLY A 353 15.56 -2.16 4.52
N LYS A 354 14.93 -1.48 5.49
CA LYS A 354 13.48 -1.20 5.43
C LYS A 354 13.12 -0.34 4.22
N VAL A 355 13.89 0.72 3.95
CA VAL A 355 13.63 1.62 2.82
C VAL A 355 13.75 0.88 1.49
N PHE A 356 14.80 0.05 1.35
CA PHE A 356 15.00 -0.78 0.17
C PHE A 356 13.82 -1.73 -0.06
N SER A 357 13.33 -2.35 1.01
CA SER A 357 12.19 -3.25 0.97
C SER A 357 10.89 -2.54 0.55
N ILE A 358 10.61 -1.37 1.13
CA ILE A 358 9.42 -0.55 0.79
C ILE A 358 9.47 -0.16 -0.69
N VAL A 359 10.58 0.42 -1.14
CA VAL A 359 10.74 0.92 -2.52
C VAL A 359 10.69 -0.24 -3.53
N THR A 360 11.40 -1.33 -3.28
CA THR A 360 11.42 -2.47 -4.21
C THR A 360 10.05 -3.13 -4.31
N SER A 361 9.34 -3.26 -3.19
CA SER A 361 7.96 -3.77 -3.19
C SER A 361 7.01 -2.85 -3.93
N ALA A 362 7.13 -1.52 -3.76
CA ALA A 362 6.30 -0.54 -4.48
C ALA A 362 6.56 -0.57 -6.00
N VAL A 363 7.82 -0.71 -6.43
CA VAL A 363 8.17 -0.87 -7.84
C VAL A 363 7.61 -2.17 -8.42
N LEU A 364 7.76 -3.30 -7.72
CA LEU A 364 7.18 -4.57 -8.17
C LEU A 364 5.64 -4.50 -8.26
N PHE A 365 5.02 -3.80 -7.32
CA PHE A 365 3.57 -3.56 -7.30
C PHE A 365 3.10 -2.67 -8.46
N GLY A 366 3.85 -1.62 -8.81
CA GLY A 366 3.54 -0.79 -9.97
C GLY A 366 3.58 -1.57 -11.28
N PHE A 367 4.68 -2.26 -11.54
CA PHE A 367 4.84 -3.04 -12.77
C PHE A 367 3.88 -4.24 -12.84
N PHE A 368 3.41 -4.74 -11.70
CA PHE A 368 2.38 -5.79 -11.64
C PHE A 368 1.07 -5.40 -12.33
N HIS A 369 0.73 -4.11 -12.40
CA HIS A 369 -0.50 -3.65 -13.05
C HIS A 369 -0.43 -3.68 -14.58
N THR A 370 0.78 -3.80 -15.16
CA THR A 370 0.98 -3.89 -16.61
C THR A 370 0.30 -2.78 -17.43
N ASP A 371 0.12 -1.61 -16.82
CA ASP A 371 -0.42 -0.38 -17.38
C ASP A 371 0.48 0.78 -16.92
N LEU A 372 0.78 1.73 -17.81
CA LEU A 372 1.77 2.77 -17.53
C LEU A 372 1.29 3.78 -16.48
N LEU A 373 0.04 4.25 -16.59
CA LEU A 373 -0.50 5.27 -15.69
C LEU A 373 -0.92 4.67 -14.36
N GLN A 374 -1.67 3.57 -14.38
CA GLN A 374 -2.07 2.82 -13.21
C GLN A 374 -0.84 2.28 -12.47
N GLY A 375 0.17 1.79 -13.19
CA GLY A 375 1.42 1.33 -12.60
C GLY A 375 2.19 2.45 -11.91
N ALA A 376 2.31 3.63 -12.54
CA ALA A 376 2.97 4.78 -11.93
C ALA A 376 2.23 5.28 -10.67
N TYR A 377 0.90 5.36 -10.73
CA TYR A 377 0.05 5.65 -9.56
C TYR A 377 0.23 4.61 -8.45
N ALA A 378 0.21 3.32 -8.79
CA ALA A 378 0.40 2.22 -7.86
C ALA A 378 1.78 2.24 -7.17
N ILE A 379 2.84 2.73 -7.83
CA ILE A 379 4.14 2.94 -7.17
C ILE A 379 4.00 3.98 -6.05
N LEU A 380 3.36 5.12 -6.32
CA LEU A 380 3.21 6.20 -5.34
C LEU A 380 2.39 5.76 -4.12
N VAL A 381 1.21 5.18 -4.36
CA VAL A 381 0.37 4.60 -3.30
C VAL A 381 1.11 3.48 -2.59
N GLY A 382 1.84 2.66 -3.35
CA GLY A 382 2.58 1.53 -2.84
C GLY A 382 3.71 1.89 -1.88
N LEU A 383 4.30 3.09 -2.00
CA LEU A 383 5.26 3.64 -1.03
C LEU A 383 4.58 3.96 0.30
N VAL A 384 3.39 4.56 0.28
CA VAL A 384 2.60 4.87 1.48
C VAL A 384 2.18 3.57 2.17
N LEU A 385 1.56 2.64 1.43
CA LEU A 385 1.14 1.33 1.94
C LEU A 385 2.33 0.53 2.49
N GLY A 386 3.47 0.50 1.78
CA GLY A 386 4.67 -0.17 2.26
C GLY A 386 5.21 0.42 3.58
N TYR A 387 5.17 1.74 3.75
CA TYR A 387 5.51 2.37 5.04
C TYR A 387 4.53 1.97 6.14
N ILE A 388 3.22 1.97 5.84
CA ILE A 388 2.19 1.59 6.81
C ILE A 388 2.32 0.14 7.24
N ALA A 389 2.49 -0.79 6.30
CA ALA A 389 2.73 -2.19 6.58
C ALA A 389 3.98 -2.41 7.45
N THR A 390 5.04 -1.62 7.22
CA THR A 390 6.31 -1.75 7.95
C THR A 390 6.24 -1.22 9.37
N GLU A 391 5.54 -0.10 9.61
CA GLU A 391 5.58 0.59 10.91
C GLU A 391 4.32 0.34 11.77
N TYR A 392 3.16 0.11 11.14
CA TYR A 392 1.87 -0.04 11.81
C TYR A 392 1.24 -1.43 11.60
N GLY A 393 1.69 -2.18 10.60
CA GLY A 393 1.28 -3.56 10.34
C GLY A 393 0.42 -3.74 9.10
N LEU A 394 0.36 -4.99 8.61
CA LEU A 394 -0.26 -5.37 7.34
C LEU A 394 -1.75 -5.01 7.27
N VAL A 395 -2.47 -5.14 8.38
CA VAL A 395 -3.91 -4.87 8.49
C VAL A 395 -4.26 -3.45 8.08
N TRP A 396 -3.47 -2.47 8.53
CA TRP A 396 -3.70 -1.07 8.24
C TRP A 396 -3.38 -0.75 6.78
N SER A 397 -2.42 -1.47 6.20
CA SER A 397 -2.14 -1.41 4.77
C SER A 397 -3.33 -1.93 3.95
N ILE A 398 -3.87 -3.10 4.31
CA ILE A 398 -5.09 -3.66 3.72
C ILE A 398 -6.27 -2.69 3.87
N ALA A 399 -6.51 -2.17 5.07
CA ALA A 399 -7.61 -1.26 5.35
C ALA A 399 -7.51 0.03 4.52
N LEU A 400 -6.32 0.64 4.44
CA LEU A 400 -6.11 1.82 3.60
C LEU A 400 -6.26 1.51 2.11
N HIS A 401 -5.82 0.33 1.66
CA HIS A 401 -5.93 -0.05 0.27
C HIS A 401 -7.39 -0.29 -0.14
N ILE A 402 -8.17 -0.97 0.70
CA ILE A 402 -9.63 -1.10 0.54
C ILE A 402 -10.29 0.27 0.59
N THR A 403 -9.89 1.14 1.53
CA THR A 403 -10.47 2.49 1.62
C THR A 403 -10.22 3.27 0.33
N ASN A 404 -9.02 3.19 -0.25
CA ASN A 404 -8.73 3.81 -1.53
C ASN A 404 -9.67 3.29 -2.64
N ASN A 405 -9.71 1.98 -2.84
CA ASN A 405 -10.42 1.40 -3.98
C ASN A 405 -11.95 1.41 -3.81
N PHE A 406 -12.45 1.03 -2.64
CA PHE A 406 -13.89 0.98 -2.40
C PHE A 406 -14.48 2.34 -2.04
N VAL A 407 -13.89 3.09 -1.10
CA VAL A 407 -14.51 4.33 -0.61
C VAL A 407 -14.27 5.48 -1.58
N PHE A 408 -13.02 5.66 -2.03
CA PHE A 408 -12.65 6.82 -2.82
C PHE A 408 -12.77 6.60 -4.33
N SER A 409 -12.47 5.42 -4.86
CA SER A 409 -12.65 5.14 -6.30
C SER A 409 -14.11 4.78 -6.62
N ASP A 410 -14.71 3.78 -5.96
CA ASP A 410 -16.08 3.33 -6.29
C ASP A 410 -17.20 4.16 -5.62
N LEU A 411 -17.27 4.16 -4.29
CA LEU A 411 -18.39 4.75 -3.55
C LEU A 411 -18.50 6.27 -3.76
N LEU A 412 -17.38 6.99 -3.67
CA LEU A 412 -17.37 8.44 -3.91
C LEU A 412 -17.81 8.74 -5.35
N SER A 413 -17.32 8.01 -6.36
CA SER A 413 -17.75 8.19 -7.75
C SER A 413 -19.27 8.04 -7.91
N ARG A 414 -19.85 6.99 -7.32
CA ARG A 414 -21.31 6.77 -7.32
C ARG A 414 -22.08 7.89 -6.61
N LEU A 415 -21.57 8.39 -5.49
CA LEU A 415 -22.19 9.50 -4.75
C LEU A 415 -22.14 10.79 -5.55
N LEU A 416 -21.01 11.09 -6.21
CA LEU A 416 -20.87 12.25 -7.08
C LEU A 416 -21.82 12.15 -8.28
N ALA A 417 -21.99 10.97 -8.86
CA ALA A 417 -22.85 10.75 -10.04
C ALA A 417 -24.33 11.10 -9.81
N VAL A 418 -24.82 11.12 -8.55
CA VAL A 418 -26.19 11.55 -8.21
C VAL A 418 -26.35 13.08 -8.25
N MET A 419 -25.25 13.82 -8.17
CA MET A 419 -25.28 15.28 -8.15
C MET A 419 -25.28 15.88 -9.57
N PRO A 420 -25.79 17.12 -9.76
CA PRO A 420 -25.63 17.84 -11.02
C PRO A 420 -24.16 18.04 -11.39
N GLN A 421 -23.82 18.04 -12.69
CA GLN A 421 -22.43 18.13 -13.18
C GLN A 421 -21.64 19.31 -12.57
N THR A 422 -22.29 20.47 -12.40
CA THR A 422 -21.64 21.64 -11.78
C THR A 422 -21.22 21.36 -10.34
N ALA A 423 -22.05 20.69 -9.56
CA ALA A 423 -21.74 20.31 -8.19
C ALA A 423 -20.63 19.25 -8.15
N GLN A 424 -20.65 18.27 -9.06
CA GLN A 424 -19.57 17.28 -9.21
C GLN A 424 -18.22 17.97 -9.42
N ASN A 425 -18.16 18.92 -10.37
CA ASN A 425 -16.93 19.63 -10.69
C ASN A 425 -16.43 20.46 -9.50
N VAL A 426 -17.32 21.19 -8.82
CA VAL A 426 -16.96 22.00 -7.65
C VAL A 426 -16.42 21.12 -6.51
N VAL A 427 -17.10 20.01 -6.22
CA VAL A 427 -16.66 19.07 -5.17
C VAL A 427 -15.35 18.39 -5.56
N GLY A 428 -15.22 17.93 -6.80
CA GLY A 428 -14.02 17.27 -7.32
C GLY A 428 -12.80 18.18 -7.27
N PHE A 429 -12.87 19.36 -7.88
CA PHE A 429 -11.77 20.33 -7.85
C PHE A 429 -11.47 20.82 -6.42
N GLY A 430 -12.50 21.03 -5.59
CA GLY A 430 -12.32 21.38 -4.18
C GLY A 430 -11.54 20.32 -3.42
N LEU A 431 -11.86 19.03 -3.63
CA LEU A 431 -11.16 17.90 -3.02
C LEU A 431 -9.71 17.81 -3.50
N TYR A 432 -9.48 17.88 -4.81
CA TYR A 432 -8.14 17.86 -5.41
C TYR A 432 -7.25 19.01 -4.88
N ILE A 433 -7.78 20.23 -4.80
CA ILE A 433 -7.02 21.36 -4.26
C ILE A 433 -6.68 21.14 -2.78
N LEU A 434 -7.67 20.73 -1.97
CA LEU A 434 -7.49 20.52 -0.54
C LEU A 434 -6.47 19.43 -0.24
N VAL A 435 -6.62 18.27 -0.88
CA VAL A 435 -5.79 17.10 -0.65
C VAL A 435 -4.40 17.27 -1.29
N GLY A 436 -4.32 17.81 -2.50
CA GLY A 436 -3.07 17.98 -3.22
C GLY A 436 -2.15 18.97 -2.52
N ILE A 437 -2.68 20.14 -2.15
CA ILE A 437 -1.93 21.14 -1.36
C ILE A 437 -1.59 20.56 0.01
N GLY A 438 -2.54 19.90 0.69
CA GLY A 438 -2.30 19.29 1.99
C GLY A 438 -1.17 18.26 1.97
N SER A 439 -1.16 17.37 0.97
CA SER A 439 -0.14 16.36 0.74
C SER A 439 1.22 16.96 0.43
N LEU A 440 1.26 17.93 -0.49
CA LEU A 440 2.50 18.62 -0.85
C LEU A 440 3.11 19.35 0.36
N LEU A 441 2.29 20.12 1.09
CA LEU A 441 2.71 20.81 2.30
C LEU A 441 3.20 19.82 3.36
N TYR A 442 2.49 18.72 3.58
CA TYR A 442 2.92 17.70 4.54
C TYR A 442 4.31 17.13 4.17
N LEU A 443 4.51 16.76 2.91
CA LEU A 443 5.79 16.23 2.43
C LEU A 443 6.93 17.27 2.55
N ILE A 444 6.67 18.53 2.21
CA ILE A 444 7.66 19.62 2.36
C ILE A 444 8.00 19.86 3.83
N LEU A 445 7.00 20.00 4.70
CA LEU A 445 7.18 20.27 6.13
C LEU A 445 7.85 19.09 6.86
N ARG A 446 7.64 17.86 6.39
CA ARG A 446 8.23 16.65 6.97
C ARG A 446 9.47 16.13 6.23
N ARG A 447 9.95 16.82 5.19
CA ARG A 447 11.11 16.40 4.38
C ARG A 447 12.35 16.03 5.20
N GLY A 448 12.62 16.77 6.29
CA GLY A 448 13.76 16.50 7.18
C GLY A 448 13.62 15.16 7.91
N LYS A 449 12.43 14.89 8.49
CA LYS A 449 12.13 13.63 9.17
C LYS A 449 12.07 12.44 8.21
N ILE A 450 11.54 12.65 7.00
CA ILE A 450 11.52 11.62 5.95
C ILE A 450 12.96 11.27 5.56
N ARG A 451 13.81 12.28 5.33
CA ARG A 451 15.23 12.08 5.01
C ARG A 451 15.98 11.36 6.13
N GLU A 452 15.74 11.72 7.38
CA GLU A 452 16.31 11.05 8.55
C GLU A 452 15.86 9.58 8.62
N TYR A 453 14.57 9.30 8.44
CA TYR A 453 14.05 7.94 8.37
C TYR A 453 14.72 7.13 7.26
N MET A 454 14.88 7.73 6.07
CA MET A 454 15.55 7.10 4.94
C MET A 454 17.02 6.79 5.23
N GLN A 455 17.74 7.68 5.92
CA GLN A 455 19.14 7.50 6.27
C GLN A 455 19.34 6.42 7.34
N THR A 456 18.51 6.42 8.37
CA THR A 456 18.58 5.46 9.48
C THR A 456 18.21 4.05 9.03
N ASN A 457 17.32 3.92 8.05
CA ASN A 457 16.79 2.63 7.58
C ASN A 457 17.30 2.25 6.18
N ARG A 458 18.40 2.87 5.72
CA ARG A 458 19.01 2.59 4.42
C ARG A 458 19.60 1.19 4.35
N SER A 459 19.67 0.64 3.14
CA SER A 459 20.41 -0.58 2.88
C SER A 459 21.93 -0.34 2.86
N LEU A 460 22.70 -1.43 2.87
CA LEU A 460 24.15 -1.35 2.65
C LEU A 460 24.48 -0.79 1.26
N LYS A 461 25.70 -0.26 1.09
CA LYS A 461 26.17 0.16 -0.23
C LYS A 461 26.20 -1.04 -1.18
N GLY A 462 25.72 -0.86 -2.41
CA GLY A 462 25.67 -1.91 -3.42
C GLY A 462 24.41 -2.78 -3.43
N THR A 463 23.47 -2.62 -2.48
CA THR A 463 22.19 -3.36 -2.49
C THR A 463 21.37 -3.07 -3.74
N LEU A 464 21.26 -1.80 -4.15
CA LEU A 464 20.54 -1.43 -5.38
C LEU A 464 21.21 -2.01 -6.62
N ALA A 465 22.54 -1.94 -6.73
CA ALA A 465 23.26 -2.56 -7.85
C ALA A 465 23.06 -4.09 -7.90
N ALA A 466 22.99 -4.75 -6.74
CA ALA A 466 22.66 -6.16 -6.65
C ALA A 466 21.20 -6.48 -7.05
N CYS A 467 20.26 -5.57 -6.75
CA CYS A 467 18.86 -5.65 -7.19
C CYS A 467 18.77 -5.57 -8.72
N TRP A 468 19.37 -4.53 -9.31
CA TRP A 468 19.38 -4.26 -10.76
C TRP A 468 20.21 -5.26 -11.58
N SER A 469 21.01 -6.11 -10.94
CA SER A 469 21.71 -7.22 -11.59
C SER A 469 20.97 -8.57 -11.48
N SER A 470 19.75 -8.58 -10.94
CA SER A 470 18.92 -9.77 -10.83
C SER A 470 18.20 -10.05 -12.15
N PRO A 471 18.46 -11.20 -12.82
CA PRO A 471 17.84 -11.50 -14.11
C PRO A 471 16.31 -11.55 -14.03
N TRP A 472 15.75 -12.23 -13.03
CA TRP A 472 14.30 -12.34 -12.87
C TRP A 472 13.62 -11.01 -12.56
N PHE A 473 14.33 -10.10 -11.89
CA PHE A 473 13.82 -8.75 -11.64
C PHE A 473 13.73 -7.97 -12.96
N LEU A 474 14.82 -7.97 -13.74
CA LEU A 474 14.84 -7.29 -15.04
C LEU A 474 13.85 -7.90 -16.04
N VAL A 475 13.73 -9.23 -16.08
CA VAL A 475 12.75 -9.93 -16.92
C VAL A 475 11.33 -9.52 -16.54
N PHE A 476 10.99 -9.52 -15.25
CA PHE A 476 9.66 -9.08 -14.80
C PHE A 476 9.37 -7.63 -15.20
N LEU A 477 10.29 -6.70 -14.91
CA LEU A 477 10.09 -5.29 -15.25
C LEU A 477 9.99 -5.08 -16.77
N GLY A 478 10.88 -5.72 -17.54
CA GLY A 478 10.91 -5.60 -19.00
C GLY A 478 9.65 -6.16 -19.65
N LEU A 479 9.22 -7.37 -19.27
CA LEU A 479 7.99 -7.97 -19.81
C LEU A 479 6.75 -7.15 -19.44
N SER A 480 6.65 -6.69 -18.19
CA SER A 480 5.51 -5.88 -17.75
C SER A 480 5.46 -4.53 -18.47
N PHE A 481 6.61 -3.90 -18.71
CA PHE A 481 6.69 -2.67 -19.48
C PHE A 481 6.32 -2.87 -20.95
N VAL A 482 6.85 -3.92 -21.59
CA VAL A 482 6.48 -4.26 -22.98
C VAL A 482 4.98 -4.51 -23.08
N PHE A 483 4.40 -5.25 -22.13
CA PHE A 483 2.96 -5.49 -22.12
C PHE A 483 2.16 -4.19 -21.96
N ALA A 484 2.59 -3.29 -21.07
CA ALA A 484 1.96 -1.99 -20.88
C ALA A 484 2.03 -1.13 -22.15
N CYS A 485 3.15 -1.15 -22.88
CA CYS A 485 3.27 -0.42 -24.14
C CYS A 485 2.47 -1.05 -25.29
N VAL A 486 2.33 -2.37 -25.32
CA VAL A 486 1.60 -3.07 -26.39
C VAL A 486 0.09 -2.91 -26.23
N ASN A 487 -0.43 -2.90 -25.01
CA ASN A 487 -1.88 -2.83 -24.75
C ASN A 487 -2.35 -1.44 -24.32
N GLY A 488 -1.45 -0.54 -23.92
CA GLY A 488 -1.80 0.76 -23.35
C GLY A 488 -1.93 1.90 -24.35
N PHE A 489 -1.89 1.63 -25.66
CA PHE A 489 -2.01 2.65 -26.70
C PHE A 489 -2.83 2.17 -27.89
N THR A 490 -3.66 3.06 -28.41
CA THR A 490 -4.39 2.91 -29.67
C THR A 490 -3.91 3.93 -30.71
N THR A 491 -4.08 3.63 -31.99
CA THR A 491 -3.79 4.58 -33.07
C THR A 491 -4.80 5.73 -33.03
N ALA A 492 -4.29 6.97 -33.04
CA ALA A 492 -5.08 8.18 -32.80
C ALA A 492 -6.11 8.52 -33.89
#